data_AF-A0A9Q0MA96-F1
#
_entry.id   AF-A0A9Q0MA96-F1
#
_cell.length_a   1.000
_cell.length_b   1.000
_cell.length_c   1.000
_cell.angle_alpha   90.00
_cell.angle_beta   90.00
_cell.angle_gamma   90.00
#
_symmetry.space_group_name_H-M   'P 1'
#
loop_
_entity.id
_entity.type
_entity.pdbx_description
1 polymer ?
#
loop_
_entity_poly.entity_id
_entity_poly.type
_entity_poly.pdbx_seq_one_letter_code
_entity_poly.pdbx_strand_id
1 'polypeptide(L)'
;MNFIQEQFDNSRVRRCIYQTTKQMVYDHGTRKARIWHIIDTFAFIYGAVRCLTAALIIKYKFKIDPRIPYNIKRDDALLTYFQQQANRYREDIPLMMAAYVVFNYIMQRAIYRLNVDKMVWHWWYQLIVVNLDNYDEFYIENFQKIKHEKTIECYRMLQHYRLASFIPNFWVNLYIRFMAEYTIHIKLNQLEDKSFFQKRLSILPNMSNELRTLVINTLVICDNVSLFLQAGGVASTLSVYAFVVSIVDLRELAWYGYIWHFMELAICIYIATCIYQSALFFSVYTIIGAMSFAGHVIQTNRILWKLIIKCRKKSPLCPIVPWNSRSIINYHLNEHIRVTYLVITGGDYLFGHILYSFLLINIPINVYMIRRIFFEEHDFIDQLMSWAISIVQVLLSVVAFGPLAWCNEVYHSPAKFIPSVQPMLRGHNGWLWFQMKYDELYHRLVDDGPQLAINVGPLHPITYMTSFEVYENLHLFNLFN
;
A
#
# COMPACT_ATOMS: atom_id res chain seq x y z
N MET A 1 23.76 -17.03 -23.56
CA MET A 1 22.44 -17.37 -22.98
C MET A 1 22.47 -17.43 -21.46
N ASN A 2 23.35 -18.22 -20.82
CA ASN A 2 23.38 -18.36 -19.35
C ASN A 2 23.65 -17.04 -18.57
N PHE A 3 24.54 -16.16 -19.05
CA PHE A 3 24.80 -14.87 -18.40
C PHE A 3 23.63 -13.87 -18.48
N ILE A 4 22.83 -13.97 -19.56
CA ILE A 4 21.60 -13.18 -19.71
C ILE A 4 20.55 -13.74 -18.74
N GLN A 5 20.40 -15.06 -18.66
CA GLN A 5 19.47 -15.69 -17.73
C GLN A 5 19.80 -15.36 -16.26
N GLU A 6 21.08 -15.29 -15.90
CA GLU A 6 21.56 -14.97 -14.54
C GLU A 6 21.46 -13.46 -14.19
N GLN A 7 21.68 -12.55 -15.15
CA GLN A 7 21.36 -11.13 -14.95
C GLN A 7 19.84 -10.87 -14.88
N PHE A 8 19.04 -11.69 -15.55
CA PHE A 8 17.59 -11.57 -15.55
C PHE A 8 16.93 -12.18 -14.31
N ASP A 9 17.45 -13.28 -13.75
CA ASP A 9 17.05 -13.75 -12.42
C ASP A 9 17.36 -12.68 -11.36
N ASN A 10 18.47 -11.96 -11.49
CA ASN A 10 18.77 -10.79 -10.67
C ASN A 10 17.85 -9.56 -10.91
N SER A 11 17.11 -9.51 -12.03
CA SER A 11 16.07 -8.50 -12.28
C SER A 11 14.72 -8.90 -11.67
N ARG A 12 14.41 -10.19 -11.64
CA ARG A 12 13.27 -10.77 -10.88
C ARG A 12 13.46 -10.64 -9.36
N VAL A 13 14.71 -10.54 -8.90
CA VAL A 13 15.07 -10.23 -7.50
C VAL A 13 14.59 -8.83 -7.05
N ARG A 14 14.12 -7.95 -7.94
CA ARG A 14 13.89 -6.51 -7.62
C ARG A 14 12.45 -6.05 -7.45
N ARG A 15 11.44 -6.90 -7.61
CA ARG A 15 10.03 -6.46 -7.47
C ARG A 15 9.48 -6.86 -6.12
N CYS A 16 9.57 -5.94 -5.15
CA CYS A 16 9.11 -6.16 -3.77
C CYS A 16 7.66 -6.64 -3.76
N ILE A 17 6.78 -5.98 -4.53
CA ILE A 17 5.35 -6.29 -4.55
C ILE A 17 5.11 -7.67 -5.19
N TYR A 18 5.76 -7.96 -6.31
CA TYR A 18 5.68 -9.26 -6.98
C TYR A 18 6.09 -10.41 -6.06
N GLN A 19 7.25 -10.28 -5.42
CA GLN A 19 7.78 -11.33 -4.54
C GLN A 19 6.90 -11.54 -3.33
N THR A 20 6.47 -10.46 -2.67
CA THR A 20 5.56 -10.55 -1.53
C THR A 20 4.24 -11.23 -1.94
N THR A 21 3.64 -10.84 -3.07
CA THR A 21 2.41 -11.47 -3.58
C THR A 21 2.60 -12.96 -3.84
N LYS A 22 3.72 -13.33 -4.49
CA LYS A 22 4.05 -14.71 -4.84
C LYS A 22 4.31 -15.56 -3.60
N GLN A 23 5.05 -15.04 -2.64
CA GLN A 23 5.33 -15.69 -1.36
C GLN A 23 4.05 -15.88 -0.55
N MET A 24 3.18 -14.85 -0.50
CA MET A 24 1.89 -14.97 0.19
C MET A 24 1.06 -16.13 -0.34
N VAL A 25 1.05 -16.38 -1.65
CA VAL A 25 0.22 -17.45 -2.24
C VAL A 25 0.91 -18.82 -2.22
N TYR A 26 2.19 -18.91 -2.57
CA TYR A 26 2.87 -20.21 -2.70
C TYR A 26 3.63 -20.66 -1.47
N ASP A 27 4.21 -19.72 -0.72
CA ASP A 27 5.01 -20.08 0.45
C ASP A 27 4.15 -20.23 1.71
N HIS A 28 2.85 -19.92 1.64
CA HIS A 28 1.93 -20.09 2.76
C HIS A 28 1.93 -21.54 3.26
N GLY A 29 2.16 -21.71 4.57
CA GLY A 29 2.20 -23.03 5.21
C GLY A 29 3.49 -23.83 5.00
N THR A 30 4.40 -23.39 4.14
CA THR A 30 5.69 -24.06 3.94
C THR A 30 6.55 -24.03 5.22
N ARG A 31 7.48 -24.97 5.36
CA ARG A 31 8.45 -24.97 6.48
C ARG A 31 9.28 -23.69 6.50
N LYS A 32 9.67 -23.18 5.32
CA LYS A 32 10.43 -21.94 5.16
C LYS A 32 9.65 -20.74 5.73
N ALA A 33 8.39 -20.57 5.33
CA ALA A 33 7.55 -19.47 5.85
C ALA A 33 7.32 -19.56 7.36
N ARG A 34 7.17 -20.77 7.92
CA ARG A 34 7.08 -20.96 9.38
C ARG A 34 8.34 -20.52 10.13
N ILE A 35 9.52 -20.83 9.59
CA ILE A 35 10.80 -20.42 10.20
C ILE A 35 10.93 -18.89 10.16
N TRP A 36 10.66 -18.25 9.02
CA TRP A 36 10.67 -16.79 8.91
C TRP A 36 9.70 -16.12 9.87
N HIS A 37 8.47 -16.63 9.99
CA HIS A 37 7.50 -16.10 10.94
C HIS A 37 7.96 -16.22 12.41
N ILE A 38 8.70 -17.27 12.78
CA ILE A 38 9.29 -17.40 14.12
C ILE A 38 10.37 -16.33 14.33
N ILE A 39 11.24 -16.12 13.34
CA ILE A 39 12.28 -15.08 13.37
C ILE A 39 11.63 -13.70 13.50
N ASP A 40 10.60 -13.40 12.70
CA ASP A 40 9.82 -12.17 12.79
C ASP A 40 9.25 -11.99 14.19
N THR A 41 8.56 -13.00 14.70
CA THR A 41 7.95 -12.96 16.04
C THR A 41 9.00 -12.65 17.11
N PHE A 42 10.17 -13.28 17.05
CA PHE A 42 11.27 -12.99 17.97
C PHE A 42 11.79 -11.56 17.83
N ALA A 43 12.05 -11.10 16.61
CA ALA A 43 12.55 -9.75 16.36
C ALA A 43 11.58 -8.68 16.87
N PHE A 44 10.28 -8.82 16.60
CA PHE A 44 9.27 -7.85 17.04
C PHE A 44 9.03 -7.89 18.55
N ILE A 45 8.97 -9.07 19.19
CA ILE A 45 8.86 -9.17 20.65
C ILE A 45 10.08 -8.53 21.30
N TYR A 46 11.27 -8.84 20.79
CA TYR A 46 12.52 -8.24 21.26
C TYR A 46 12.47 -6.72 21.13
N GLY A 47 12.16 -6.18 19.95
CA GLY A 47 12.04 -4.74 19.72
C GLY A 47 11.05 -4.07 20.68
N ALA A 48 9.86 -4.66 20.89
CA ALA A 48 8.86 -4.12 21.79
C ALA A 48 9.33 -4.10 23.24
N VAL A 49 9.93 -5.20 23.72
CA VAL A 49 10.49 -5.29 25.07
C VAL A 49 11.60 -4.25 25.26
N ARG A 50 12.47 -4.06 24.27
CA ARG A 50 13.55 -3.06 24.32
C ARG A 50 13.01 -1.64 24.42
N CYS A 51 12.03 -1.28 23.58
CA CYS A 51 11.37 0.02 23.66
C CYS A 51 10.68 0.23 25.02
N LEU A 52 9.98 -0.76 25.56
CA LEU A 52 9.37 -0.68 26.89
C LEU A 52 10.41 -0.52 28.00
N THR A 53 11.54 -1.21 27.89
CA THR A 53 12.65 -1.11 28.85
C THR A 53 13.26 0.28 28.84
N ALA A 54 13.48 0.85 27.65
CA ALA A 54 13.92 2.23 27.49
C ALA A 54 12.93 3.21 28.12
N ALA A 55 11.61 3.01 27.92
CA ALA A 55 10.58 3.85 28.53
C ALA A 55 10.62 3.81 30.06
N LEU A 56 10.80 2.62 30.65
CA LEU A 56 10.92 2.46 32.10
C LEU A 56 12.19 3.15 32.64
N ILE A 57 13.30 3.05 31.92
CA ILE A 57 14.57 3.71 32.31
C ILE A 57 14.42 5.23 32.34
N ILE A 58 13.79 5.80 31.32
CA ILE A 58 13.52 7.24 31.26
C ILE A 58 12.57 7.65 32.38
N LYS A 59 11.40 6.98 32.49
CA LYS A 59 10.35 7.34 33.44
C LYS A 59 10.81 7.32 34.89
N TYR A 60 11.48 6.24 35.30
CA TYR A 60 11.91 6.07 36.68
C TYR A 60 13.30 6.65 36.94
N LYS A 61 13.91 7.30 35.93
CA LYS A 61 15.30 7.77 35.95
C LYS A 61 16.21 6.73 36.58
N PHE A 62 16.04 5.46 36.17
CA PHE A 62 16.53 4.31 36.90
C PHE A 62 18.03 4.48 37.17
N LYS A 63 18.36 4.87 38.41
CA LYS A 63 19.73 4.83 38.90
C LYS A 63 19.95 3.36 39.19
N ILE A 64 20.65 2.68 38.28
CA ILE A 64 20.99 1.28 38.43
C ILE A 64 21.66 1.15 39.80
N ASP A 65 21.03 0.38 40.69
CA ASP A 65 21.60 0.09 41.99
C ASP A 65 22.98 -0.52 41.74
N PRO A 66 24.08 0.06 42.27
CA PRO A 66 25.43 -0.47 42.07
C PRO A 66 25.61 -1.92 42.55
N ARG A 67 24.62 -2.47 43.28
CA ARG A 67 24.57 -3.87 43.70
C ARG A 67 24.09 -4.83 42.61
N ILE A 68 23.48 -4.33 41.54
CA ILE A 68 23.05 -5.16 40.41
C ILE A 68 24.28 -5.44 39.54
N PRO A 69 24.64 -6.71 39.28
CA PRO A 69 25.86 -7.07 38.54
C PRO A 69 25.81 -6.69 37.05
N TYR A 70 24.64 -6.33 36.53
CA TYR A 70 24.44 -5.88 35.16
C TYR A 70 24.79 -4.39 35.04
N ASN A 71 25.89 -4.09 34.35
CA ASN A 71 26.34 -2.73 34.15
C ASN A 71 25.87 -2.25 32.78
N ILE A 72 24.71 -1.56 32.74
CA ILE A 72 24.10 -1.06 31.50
C ILE A 72 25.12 -0.29 30.64
N LYS A 73 25.98 0.53 31.24
CA LYS A 73 27.03 1.29 30.51
C LYS A 73 28.01 0.39 29.76
N ARG A 74 28.36 -0.75 30.34
CA ARG A 74 29.32 -1.70 29.78
C ARG A 74 28.67 -2.68 28.81
N ASP A 75 27.42 -3.05 29.09
CA ASP A 75 26.76 -4.21 28.51
C ASP A 75 25.69 -3.83 27.46
N ASP A 76 25.25 -2.57 27.40
CA ASP A 76 24.12 -2.13 26.59
C ASP A 76 24.20 -0.66 26.14
N ALA A 77 24.69 -0.43 24.93
CA ALA A 77 24.86 0.91 24.37
C ALA A 77 23.52 1.67 24.16
N LEU A 78 22.46 0.98 23.73
CA LEU A 78 21.18 1.62 23.42
C LEU A 78 20.47 2.10 24.70
N LEU A 79 20.42 1.25 25.74
CA LEU A 79 19.85 1.66 27.01
C LEU A 79 20.71 2.71 27.70
N THR A 80 22.03 2.65 27.53
CA THR A 80 22.95 3.70 28.01
C THR A 80 22.65 5.04 27.36
N TYR A 81 22.42 5.07 26.05
CA TYR A 81 21.98 6.28 25.34
C TYR A 81 20.70 6.85 25.94
N PHE A 82 19.65 6.03 26.11
CA PHE A 82 18.39 6.50 26.71
C PHE A 82 18.56 6.94 28.17
N GLN A 83 19.43 6.30 28.93
CA GLN A 83 19.76 6.72 30.30
C GLN A 83 20.46 8.08 30.32
N GLN A 84 21.45 8.30 29.44
CA GLN A 84 22.16 9.58 29.31
C GLN A 84 21.22 10.70 28.84
N GLN A 85 20.28 10.36 27.97
CA GLN A 85 19.30 11.29 27.41
C GLN A 85 17.98 11.31 28.20
N ALA A 86 17.89 10.68 29.37
CA ALA A 86 16.65 10.60 30.15
C ALA A 86 16.14 11.97 30.65
N ASN A 87 17.01 12.99 30.67
CA ASN A 87 16.61 14.37 30.96
C ASN A 87 16.11 15.12 29.71
N ARG A 88 16.42 14.62 28.51
CA ARG A 88 16.09 15.25 27.22
C ARG A 88 14.86 14.61 26.56
N TYR A 89 14.73 13.29 26.67
CA TYR A 89 13.58 12.56 26.17
C TYR A 89 12.59 12.27 27.29
N ARG A 90 11.30 12.40 27.01
CA ARG A 90 10.21 11.92 27.86
C ARG A 90 9.95 10.43 27.59
N GLU A 91 9.30 9.75 28.54
CA GLU A 91 9.01 8.31 28.45
C GLU A 91 7.99 7.95 27.36
N ASP A 92 7.29 8.94 26.81
CA ASP A 92 6.30 8.81 25.75
C ASP A 92 6.91 8.37 24.41
N ILE A 93 8.09 8.88 24.04
CA ILE A 93 8.79 8.52 22.79
C ILE A 93 9.04 7.00 22.69
N PRO A 94 9.73 6.35 23.64
CA PRO A 94 9.93 4.90 23.59
C PRO A 94 8.62 4.10 23.74
N LEU A 95 7.59 4.65 24.42
CA LEU A 95 6.26 4.02 24.45
C LEU A 95 5.60 4.04 23.06
N MET A 96 5.70 5.15 22.32
CA MET A 96 5.22 5.25 20.95
C MET A 96 5.99 4.29 20.02
N MET A 97 7.31 4.18 20.18
CA MET A 97 8.11 3.20 19.44
C MET A 97 7.67 1.76 19.76
N ALA A 98 7.42 1.43 21.03
CA ALA A 98 6.91 0.11 21.42
C ALA A 98 5.54 -0.18 20.79
N ALA A 99 4.61 0.78 20.85
CA ALA A 99 3.30 0.65 20.22
C ALA A 99 3.41 0.43 18.71
N TYR A 100 4.34 1.13 18.05
CA TYR A 100 4.60 0.98 16.63
C TYR A 100 5.21 -0.39 16.26
N VAL A 101 6.12 -0.92 17.08
CA VAL A 101 6.66 -2.28 16.88
C VAL A 101 5.56 -3.33 17.08
N VAL A 102 4.76 -3.22 18.14
CA VAL A 102 3.63 -4.13 18.41
C VAL A 102 2.58 -4.09 17.29
N PHE A 103 2.28 -2.89 16.76
CA PHE A 103 1.37 -2.75 15.62
C PHE A 103 1.83 -3.56 14.42
N ASN A 104 3.08 -3.35 14.03
CA ASN A 104 3.62 -3.97 12.84
C ASN A 104 3.67 -5.48 12.99
N TYR A 105 3.93 -5.97 14.21
CA TYR A 105 3.77 -7.39 14.53
C TYR A 105 2.34 -7.89 14.33
N ILE A 106 1.32 -7.18 14.84
CA ILE A 106 -0.10 -7.55 14.66
C ILE A 106 -0.45 -7.59 13.17
N MET A 107 -0.03 -6.59 12.42
CA MET A 107 -0.31 -6.48 10.99
C MET A 107 0.42 -7.58 10.19
N GLN A 108 1.69 -7.87 10.47
CA GLN A 108 2.40 -9.01 9.85
C GLN A 108 1.75 -10.34 10.21
N ARG A 109 1.29 -10.51 11.45
CA ARG A 109 0.57 -11.71 11.87
C ARG A 109 -0.80 -11.81 11.20
N ALA A 110 -1.49 -10.70 10.99
CA ALA A 110 -2.72 -10.65 10.22
C ALA A 110 -2.44 -11.09 8.78
N ILE A 111 -1.37 -10.58 8.17
CA ILE A 111 -0.90 -11.00 6.84
C ILE A 111 -0.64 -12.51 6.80
N TYR A 112 0.10 -13.04 7.77
CA TYR A 112 0.46 -14.45 7.82
C TYR A 112 -0.75 -15.37 7.99
N ARG A 113 -1.84 -14.88 8.59
CA ARG A 113 -3.08 -15.63 8.82
C ARG A 113 -4.13 -15.45 7.73
N LEU A 114 -3.79 -14.74 6.66
CA LEU A 114 -4.70 -14.54 5.55
C LEU A 114 -5.06 -15.88 4.92
N ASN A 115 -6.36 -16.13 4.76
CA ASN A 115 -6.83 -17.31 4.06
C ASN A 115 -6.63 -17.13 2.55
N VAL A 116 -5.51 -17.63 2.02
CA VAL A 116 -5.11 -17.56 0.62
C VAL A 116 -6.06 -18.29 -0.34
N ASP A 117 -6.90 -19.20 0.17
CA ASP A 117 -7.89 -19.93 -0.63
C ASP A 117 -9.04 -19.01 -1.09
N LYS A 118 -9.17 -17.83 -0.49
CA LYS A 118 -10.21 -16.87 -0.87
C LYS A 118 -9.97 -16.33 -2.29
N MET A 119 -11.06 -16.08 -3.00
CA MET A 119 -11.04 -15.58 -4.38
C MET A 119 -10.32 -14.23 -4.52
N VAL A 120 -10.33 -13.39 -3.48
CA VAL A 120 -9.62 -12.09 -3.48
C VAL A 120 -8.10 -12.26 -3.66
N TRP A 121 -7.51 -13.32 -3.10
CA TRP A 121 -6.07 -13.58 -3.22
C TRP A 121 -5.70 -14.12 -4.58
N HIS A 122 -6.54 -14.99 -5.13
CA HIS A 122 -6.41 -15.45 -6.51
C HIS A 122 -6.51 -14.28 -7.49
N TRP A 123 -7.38 -13.30 -7.21
CA TRP A 123 -7.46 -12.08 -8.00
C TRP A 123 -6.19 -11.24 -7.90
N TRP A 124 -5.70 -10.96 -6.69
CA TRP A 124 -4.44 -10.24 -6.49
C TRP A 124 -3.25 -10.91 -7.18
N TYR A 125 -3.16 -12.23 -7.05
CA TYR A 125 -2.15 -13.04 -7.71
C TYR A 125 -2.22 -12.90 -9.24
N GLN A 126 -3.41 -13.01 -9.82
CA GLN A 126 -3.57 -12.82 -11.26
C GLN A 126 -3.28 -11.40 -11.72
N LEU A 127 -3.70 -10.41 -10.93
CA LEU A 127 -3.53 -9.01 -11.26
C LEU A 127 -2.07 -8.57 -11.20
N ILE A 128 -1.31 -9.08 -10.24
CA ILE A 128 0.09 -8.69 -10.02
C ILE A 128 1.02 -9.70 -10.69
N VAL A 129 1.03 -10.94 -10.20
CA VAL A 129 2.02 -11.95 -10.59
C VAL A 129 1.83 -12.38 -12.03
N VAL A 130 0.61 -12.80 -12.42
CA VAL A 130 0.37 -13.28 -13.79
C VAL A 130 0.52 -12.17 -14.83
N ASN A 131 0.05 -10.95 -14.54
CA ASN A 131 0.27 -9.82 -15.46
C ASN A 131 1.75 -9.46 -15.58
N LEU A 132 2.52 -9.46 -14.50
CA LEU A 132 3.96 -9.17 -14.54
C LEU A 132 4.75 -10.29 -15.20
N ASP A 133 4.39 -11.56 -15.00
CA ASP A 133 5.02 -12.69 -15.66
C ASP A 133 4.77 -12.63 -17.19
N ASN A 134 3.52 -12.39 -17.60
CA ASN A 134 3.21 -12.18 -19.02
C ASN A 134 3.96 -10.95 -19.58
N TYR A 135 4.09 -9.91 -18.75
CA TYR A 135 4.76 -8.67 -19.15
C TYR A 135 6.24 -8.95 -19.38
N ASP A 136 6.88 -9.67 -18.45
CA ASP A 136 8.28 -10.02 -18.54
C ASP A 136 8.55 -10.97 -19.70
N GLU A 137 7.69 -11.96 -19.97
CA GLU A 137 7.77 -12.82 -21.16
C GLU A 137 7.80 -11.99 -22.45
N PHE A 138 6.81 -11.11 -22.63
CA PHE A 138 6.73 -10.23 -23.80
C PHE A 138 7.89 -9.23 -23.88
N TYR A 139 8.26 -8.68 -22.72
CA TYR A 139 9.34 -7.71 -22.61
C TYR A 139 10.67 -8.36 -22.99
N ILE A 140 11.00 -9.55 -22.51
CA ILE A 140 12.28 -10.20 -22.79
C ILE A 140 12.56 -10.34 -24.30
N GLU A 141 11.54 -10.70 -25.09
CA GLU A 141 11.68 -10.92 -26.54
C GLU A 141 11.99 -9.63 -27.32
N ASN A 142 11.36 -8.52 -26.95
CA ASN A 142 11.42 -7.27 -27.71
C ASN A 142 12.32 -6.19 -27.07
N PHE A 143 12.60 -6.31 -25.77
CA PHE A 143 13.16 -5.22 -24.98
C PHE A 143 14.60 -4.91 -25.28
N GLN A 144 15.47 -5.90 -25.52
CA GLN A 144 16.89 -5.60 -25.74
C GLN A 144 17.11 -4.70 -26.96
N LYS A 145 16.34 -4.94 -28.02
CA LYS A 145 16.36 -4.13 -29.25
C LYS A 145 15.83 -2.72 -28.98
N ILE A 146 14.63 -2.60 -28.41
CA ILE A 146 13.98 -1.30 -28.15
C ILE A 146 14.78 -0.48 -27.12
N LYS A 147 15.32 -1.12 -26.08
CA LYS A 147 16.16 -0.49 -25.06
C LYS A 147 17.41 0.12 -25.66
N HIS A 148 18.09 -0.62 -26.51
CA HIS A 148 19.30 -0.12 -27.14
C HIS A 148 19.00 1.12 -28.00
N GLU A 149 17.96 1.04 -28.84
CA GLU A 149 17.50 2.16 -29.67
C GLU A 149 17.12 3.40 -28.84
N LYS A 150 16.35 3.22 -27.76
CA LYS A 150 15.93 4.33 -26.88
C LYS A 150 17.05 4.91 -26.03
N THR A 151 18.00 4.08 -25.62
CA THR A 151 19.21 4.55 -24.92
C THR A 151 20.01 5.47 -25.84
N ILE A 152 20.22 5.09 -27.09
CA ILE A 152 20.89 5.92 -28.10
C ILE A 152 20.13 7.24 -28.34
N GLU A 153 18.81 7.18 -28.45
CA GLU A 153 17.96 8.37 -28.62
C GLU A 153 18.09 9.34 -27.43
N CYS A 154 18.05 8.82 -26.18
CA CYS A 154 18.24 9.62 -24.98
C CYS A 154 19.66 10.24 -24.91
N TYR A 155 20.70 9.49 -25.30
CA TYR A 155 22.06 10.04 -25.41
C TYR A 155 22.12 11.20 -26.40
N ARG A 156 21.51 11.06 -27.58
CA ARG A 156 21.48 12.14 -28.59
C ARG A 156 20.75 13.39 -28.08
N MET A 157 19.62 13.21 -27.38
CA MET A 157 18.89 14.33 -26.77
C MET A 157 19.74 15.04 -25.70
N LEU A 158 20.44 14.30 -24.84
CA LEU A 158 21.29 14.89 -23.80
C LEU A 158 22.53 15.59 -24.35
N GLN A 159 23.13 15.07 -25.42
CA GLN A 159 24.26 15.71 -26.10
C GLN A 159 23.91 17.10 -26.66
N HIS A 160 22.64 17.38 -26.95
CA HIS A 160 22.20 18.71 -27.35
C HIS A 160 22.17 19.73 -26.19
N TYR A 161 22.11 19.27 -24.94
CA TYR A 161 22.14 20.15 -23.77
C TYR A 161 23.58 20.34 -23.28
N ARG A 162 24.17 21.53 -23.52
CA ARG A 162 25.51 21.92 -23.04
C ARG A 162 25.73 21.74 -21.53
N LEU A 163 24.66 21.71 -20.73
CA LEU A 163 24.74 21.52 -19.28
C LEU A 163 25.07 20.07 -18.86
N ALA A 164 24.84 19.08 -19.73
CA ALA A 164 25.09 17.68 -19.41
C ALA A 164 26.58 17.37 -19.20
N SER A 165 27.50 18.17 -19.75
CA SER A 165 28.95 17.99 -19.58
C SER A 165 29.46 18.30 -18.17
N PHE A 166 28.66 19.00 -17.35
CA PHE A 166 29.02 19.31 -15.95
C PHE A 166 28.58 18.21 -14.98
N ILE A 167 27.74 17.28 -15.42
CA ILE A 167 27.21 16.20 -14.58
C ILE A 167 28.15 14.99 -14.73
N PRO A 168 28.61 14.37 -13.61
CA PRO A 168 29.42 13.15 -13.69
C PRO A 168 28.76 12.05 -14.52
N ASN A 169 29.55 11.37 -15.37
CA ASN A 169 29.06 10.34 -16.30
C ASN A 169 28.20 9.26 -15.63
N PHE A 170 28.47 8.94 -14.36
CA PHE A 170 27.66 8.00 -13.58
C PHE A 170 26.17 8.44 -13.52
N TRP A 171 25.90 9.69 -13.17
CA TRP A 171 24.54 10.22 -13.04
C TRP A 171 23.86 10.37 -14.40
N VAL A 172 24.62 10.79 -15.43
CA VAL A 172 24.12 10.87 -16.81
C VAL A 172 23.69 9.49 -17.32
N ASN A 173 24.51 8.47 -17.10
CA ASN A 173 24.19 7.09 -17.49
C ASN A 173 23.00 6.53 -16.72
N LEU A 174 22.90 6.82 -15.42
CA LEU A 174 21.76 6.43 -14.60
C LEU A 174 20.46 7.08 -15.09
N TYR A 175 20.49 8.39 -15.35
CA TYR A 175 19.35 9.14 -15.86
C TYR A 175 18.93 8.66 -17.25
N ILE A 176 19.87 8.45 -18.18
CA ILE A 176 19.56 7.91 -19.52
C ILE A 176 18.92 6.54 -19.42
N ARG A 177 19.48 5.65 -18.59
CA ARG A 177 18.92 4.31 -18.40
C ARG A 177 17.51 4.39 -17.86
N PHE A 178 17.28 5.24 -16.86
CA PHE A 178 15.96 5.47 -16.28
C PHE A 178 14.99 6.04 -17.31
N MET A 179 15.38 7.06 -18.07
CA MET A 179 14.54 7.68 -19.11
C MET A 179 14.23 6.74 -20.26
N ALA A 180 15.20 5.92 -20.69
CA ALA A 180 14.99 4.91 -21.71
C ALA A 180 14.00 3.85 -21.23
N GLU A 181 14.16 3.32 -20.01
CA GLU A 181 13.23 2.36 -19.39
C GLU A 181 11.83 2.99 -19.22
N TYR A 182 11.75 4.22 -18.69
CA TYR A 182 10.50 4.95 -18.52
C TYR A 182 9.77 5.22 -19.84
N THR A 183 10.51 5.62 -20.89
CA THR A 183 9.94 5.88 -22.22
C THR A 183 9.37 4.60 -22.83
N ILE A 184 10.06 3.46 -22.63
CA ILE A 184 9.58 2.15 -23.08
C ILE A 184 8.29 1.78 -22.33
N HIS A 185 8.26 1.97 -21.02
CA HIS A 185 7.08 1.72 -20.19
C HIS A 185 5.87 2.60 -20.58
N ILE A 186 6.06 3.89 -20.88
CA ILE A 186 4.97 4.73 -21.37
C ILE A 186 4.47 4.26 -22.74
N LYS A 187 5.39 3.91 -23.64
CA LYS A 187 5.06 3.50 -25.01
C LYS A 187 4.54 2.07 -25.12
N LEU A 188 4.49 1.29 -24.04
CA LEU A 188 3.77 0.02 -24.02
C LEU A 188 2.29 0.18 -24.37
N ASN A 189 1.67 1.33 -24.08
CA ASN A 189 0.32 1.63 -24.55
C ASN A 189 0.19 1.69 -26.08
N GLN A 190 1.29 1.90 -26.80
CA GLN A 190 1.35 1.98 -28.26
C GLN A 190 1.77 0.66 -28.92
N LEU A 191 2.26 -0.30 -28.12
CA LEU A 191 2.46 -1.65 -28.60
C LEU A 191 1.08 -2.30 -28.66
N GLU A 192 0.39 -2.11 -29.79
CA GLU A 192 -0.89 -2.75 -30.15
C GLU A 192 -0.78 -4.28 -30.29
N ASP A 193 0.25 -4.89 -29.70
CA ASP A 193 0.53 -6.30 -29.89
C ASP A 193 -0.53 -7.12 -29.15
N LYS A 194 -1.50 -7.60 -29.94
CA LYS A 194 -2.64 -8.39 -29.49
C LYS A 194 -2.18 -9.65 -28.76
N SER A 195 -0.95 -10.13 -29.01
CA SER A 195 -0.36 -11.31 -28.39
C SER A 195 -0.26 -11.22 -26.86
N PHE A 196 0.22 -10.09 -26.32
CA PHE A 196 0.35 -9.90 -24.86
C PHE A 196 -1.01 -9.98 -24.15
N PHE A 197 -2.04 -9.41 -24.75
CA PHE A 197 -3.39 -9.37 -24.17
C PHE A 197 -4.26 -10.60 -24.49
N GLN A 198 -3.77 -11.56 -25.30
CA GLN A 198 -4.52 -12.79 -25.61
C GLN A 198 -4.77 -13.65 -24.36
N LYS A 199 -3.81 -13.69 -23.43
CA LYS A 199 -3.97 -14.33 -22.12
C LYS A 199 -4.92 -13.47 -21.27
N ARG A 200 -6.19 -13.87 -21.20
CA ARG A 200 -7.21 -13.23 -20.35
C ARG A 200 -7.03 -13.64 -18.89
N LEU A 201 -7.30 -12.71 -17.97
CA LEU A 201 -7.36 -13.02 -16.54
C LEU A 201 -8.57 -13.91 -16.26
N SER A 202 -8.46 -14.92 -15.39
CA SER A 202 -9.60 -15.83 -15.16
C SER A 202 -10.73 -15.15 -14.37
N ILE A 203 -10.39 -14.23 -13.46
CA ILE A 203 -11.36 -13.59 -12.57
C ILE A 203 -12.01 -12.38 -13.24
N LEU A 204 -11.22 -11.50 -13.88
CA LEU A 204 -11.73 -10.38 -14.68
C LEU A 204 -11.31 -10.54 -16.15
N PRO A 205 -11.90 -11.49 -16.89
CA PRO A 205 -11.49 -11.82 -18.25
C PRO A 205 -11.73 -10.69 -19.26
N ASN A 206 -12.60 -9.74 -18.91
CA ASN A 206 -13.02 -8.65 -19.78
C ASN A 206 -12.38 -7.29 -19.40
N MET A 207 -11.36 -7.30 -18.53
CA MET A 207 -10.58 -6.12 -18.22
C MET A 207 -9.93 -5.59 -19.50
N SER A 208 -10.13 -4.30 -19.84
CA SER A 208 -9.57 -3.78 -21.08
C SER A 208 -8.04 -3.76 -21.08
N ASN A 209 -7.47 -3.78 -22.28
CA ASN A 209 -6.03 -3.68 -22.48
C ASN A 209 -5.48 -2.35 -21.92
N GLU A 210 -6.19 -1.24 -22.13
CA GLU A 210 -5.82 0.08 -21.58
C GLU A 210 -5.68 0.04 -20.04
N LEU A 211 -6.64 -0.60 -19.36
CA LEU A 211 -6.61 -0.71 -17.90
C LEU A 211 -5.51 -1.65 -17.43
N ARG A 212 -5.30 -2.78 -18.12
CA ARG A 212 -4.21 -3.70 -17.81
C ARG A 212 -2.85 -3.02 -17.95
N THR A 213 -2.62 -2.24 -19.01
CA THR A 213 -1.37 -1.48 -19.18
C THR A 213 -1.20 -0.43 -18.09
N LEU A 214 -2.28 0.28 -17.73
CA LEU A 214 -2.25 1.25 -16.65
C LEU A 214 -1.86 0.60 -15.31
N VAL A 215 -2.42 -0.57 -15.00
CA VAL A 215 -2.10 -1.35 -13.80
C VAL A 215 -0.63 -1.78 -13.80
N ILE A 216 -0.12 -2.31 -14.92
CA ILE A 216 1.28 -2.74 -15.04
C ILE A 216 2.24 -1.56 -14.89
N ASN A 217 1.95 -0.43 -15.55
CA ASN A 217 2.78 0.76 -15.42
C ASN A 217 2.79 1.28 -13.97
N THR A 218 1.64 1.25 -13.30
CA THR A 218 1.54 1.61 -11.88
C THR A 218 2.37 0.66 -11.01
N LEU A 219 2.28 -0.66 -11.24
CA LEU A 219 3.09 -1.66 -10.54
C LEU A 219 4.58 -1.39 -10.67
N VAL A 220 5.06 -1.14 -11.89
CA VAL A 220 6.48 -0.86 -12.15
C VAL A 220 6.93 0.42 -11.45
N ILE A 221 6.12 1.49 -11.52
CA ILE A 221 6.42 2.76 -10.83
C ILE A 221 6.47 2.53 -9.32
N CYS A 222 5.48 1.84 -8.76
CA CYS A 222 5.39 1.55 -7.34
C CYS A 222 6.55 0.66 -6.85
N ASP A 223 6.97 -0.34 -7.62
CA ASP A 223 8.14 -1.17 -7.27
C ASP A 223 9.43 -0.31 -7.21
N ASN A 224 9.63 0.59 -8.18
CA ASN A 224 10.80 1.48 -8.19
C ASN A 224 10.78 2.46 -7.01
N VAL A 225 9.61 3.06 -6.73
CA VAL A 225 9.43 3.94 -5.57
C VAL A 225 9.64 3.17 -4.27
N SER A 226 9.14 1.94 -4.18
CA SER A 226 9.33 1.07 -3.03
C SER A 226 10.81 0.77 -2.77
N LEU A 227 11.58 0.45 -3.81
CA LEU A 227 13.03 0.23 -3.68
C LEU A 227 13.76 1.50 -3.18
N PHE A 228 13.41 2.66 -3.73
CA PHE A 228 14.00 3.93 -3.30
C PHE A 228 13.67 4.24 -1.84
N LEU A 229 12.42 4.06 -1.43
CA LEU A 229 11.97 4.28 -0.06
C LEU A 229 12.61 3.29 0.93
N GLN A 230 12.77 2.03 0.54
CA GLN A 230 13.49 1.05 1.36
C GLN A 230 14.96 1.42 1.53
N ALA A 231 15.65 1.81 0.45
CA ALA A 231 17.03 2.28 0.52
C ALA A 231 17.17 3.52 1.41
N GLY A 232 16.24 4.48 1.31
CA GLY A 232 16.16 5.65 2.19
C GLY A 232 15.88 5.29 3.65
N GLY A 233 15.00 4.32 3.90
CA GLY A 233 14.71 3.78 5.23
C GLY A 233 15.92 3.12 5.89
N VAL A 234 16.68 2.33 5.13
CA VAL A 234 17.93 1.73 5.60
C VAL A 234 18.98 2.81 5.88
N ALA A 235 19.17 3.76 4.96
CA ALA A 235 20.14 4.85 5.12
C ALA A 235 19.82 5.75 6.33
N SER A 236 18.53 6.07 6.55
CA SER A 236 18.10 6.85 7.72
C SER A 236 18.30 6.07 9.03
N THR A 237 17.98 4.77 9.05
CA THR A 237 18.22 3.91 10.22
C THR A 237 19.72 3.85 10.55
N LEU A 238 20.58 3.67 9.54
CA LEU A 238 22.03 3.70 9.71
C LEU A 238 22.54 5.06 10.21
N SER A 239 21.96 6.16 9.73
CA SER A 239 22.34 7.52 10.14
C SER A 239 21.95 7.81 11.60
N VAL A 240 20.73 7.44 12.00
CA VAL A 240 20.28 7.54 13.39
C VAL A 240 21.16 6.68 14.29
N TYR A 241 21.48 5.47 13.86
CA TYR A 241 22.36 4.60 14.62
C TYR A 241 23.78 5.17 14.75
N ALA A 242 24.36 5.68 13.66
CA ALA A 242 25.67 6.32 13.70
C ALA A 242 25.69 7.53 14.65
N PHE A 243 24.58 8.27 14.73
CA PHE A 243 24.41 9.36 15.68
C PHE A 243 24.28 8.86 17.14
N VAL A 244 23.56 7.77 17.40
CA VAL A 244 23.51 7.16 18.74
C VAL A 244 24.90 6.70 19.16
N VAL A 245 25.63 6.04 18.26
CA VAL A 245 27.00 5.58 18.48
C VAL A 245 27.97 6.74 18.72
N SER A 246 27.79 7.89 18.08
CA SER A 246 28.68 9.04 18.31
C SER A 246 28.49 9.70 19.68
N ILE A 247 27.36 9.46 20.34
CA ILE A 247 27.04 9.98 21.68
C ILE A 247 27.52 9.03 22.77
N VAL A 248 27.46 7.72 22.53
CA VAL A 248 27.89 6.70 23.51
C VAL A 248 29.40 6.47 23.37
N ASP A 249 30.16 6.61 24.46
CA ASP A 249 31.59 6.25 24.44
C ASP A 249 31.76 4.74 24.33
N LEU A 250 31.88 4.24 23.09
CA LEU A 250 32.03 2.82 22.81
C LEU A 250 33.26 2.20 23.50
N ARG A 251 34.27 3.00 23.90
CA ARG A 251 35.47 2.50 24.58
C ARG A 251 35.18 1.81 25.90
N GLU A 252 34.06 2.16 26.55
CA GLU A 252 33.64 1.54 27.82
C GLU A 252 32.92 0.19 27.62
N LEU A 253 32.52 -0.16 26.39
CA LEU A 253 31.88 -1.45 26.11
C LEU A 253 32.88 -2.61 26.15
N ALA A 254 32.44 -3.71 26.76
CA ALA A 254 33.16 -4.97 26.64
C ALA A 254 33.18 -5.46 25.18
N TRP A 255 34.18 -6.27 24.82
CA TRP A 255 34.32 -6.80 23.45
C TRP A 255 33.06 -7.51 22.94
N TYR A 256 32.33 -8.21 23.81
CA TYR A 256 31.06 -8.87 23.47
C TYR A 256 29.89 -7.89 23.31
N GLY A 257 29.98 -6.72 23.95
CA GLY A 257 29.02 -5.63 23.78
C GLY A 257 28.98 -5.09 22.34
N TYR A 258 30.11 -5.11 21.62
CA TYR A 258 30.14 -4.75 20.20
C TYR A 258 29.37 -5.74 19.32
N ILE A 259 29.48 -7.05 19.60
CA ILE A 259 28.73 -8.09 18.88
C ILE A 259 27.23 -7.89 19.14
N TRP A 260 26.88 -7.64 20.40
CA TRP A 260 25.49 -7.41 20.78
C TRP A 260 24.91 -6.16 20.15
N HIS A 261 25.67 -5.08 20.12
CA HIS A 261 25.28 -3.84 19.47
C HIS A 261 25.10 -4.02 17.95
N PHE A 262 25.96 -4.78 17.28
CA PHE A 262 25.79 -5.12 15.87
C PHE A 262 24.52 -5.95 15.62
N MET A 263 24.23 -6.92 16.49
CA MET A 263 23.00 -7.71 16.37
C MET A 263 21.75 -6.86 16.61
N GLU A 264 21.80 -5.94 17.57
CA GLU A 264 20.73 -4.96 17.81
C GLU A 264 20.50 -4.04 16.61
N LEU A 265 21.57 -3.53 16.01
CA LEU A 265 21.48 -2.74 14.78
C LEU A 265 20.81 -3.55 13.68
N ALA A 266 21.25 -4.80 13.47
CA ALA A 266 20.68 -5.66 12.44
C ALA A 266 19.18 -5.89 12.68
N ILE A 267 18.77 -6.13 13.94
CA ILE A 267 17.36 -6.28 14.31
C ILE A 267 16.59 -4.97 14.10
N CYS A 268 17.15 -3.81 14.46
CA CYS A 268 16.51 -2.51 14.25
C CYS A 268 16.31 -2.20 12.76
N ILE A 269 17.35 -2.41 11.93
CA ILE A 269 17.26 -2.26 10.48
C ILE A 269 16.24 -3.22 9.90
N TYR A 270 16.23 -4.47 10.38
CA TYR A 270 15.28 -5.48 9.95
C TYR A 270 13.85 -5.04 10.25
N ILE A 271 13.54 -4.70 11.50
CA ILE A 271 12.23 -4.21 11.92
C ILE A 271 11.84 -2.99 11.09
N ALA A 272 12.69 -1.97 11.00
CA ALA A 272 12.41 -0.77 10.21
C ALA A 272 12.08 -1.11 8.75
N THR A 273 12.87 -1.99 8.12
CA THR A 273 12.65 -2.42 6.74
C THR A 273 11.31 -3.15 6.58
N CYS A 274 11.00 -4.09 7.47
CA CYS A 274 9.73 -4.81 7.50
C CYS A 274 8.51 -3.88 7.61
N ILE A 275 8.64 -2.85 8.42
CA ILE A 275 7.62 -1.82 8.61
C ILE A 275 7.40 -1.04 7.31
N TYR A 276 8.48 -0.51 6.71
CA TYR A 276 8.40 0.21 5.44
C TYR A 276 7.81 -0.66 4.33
N GLN A 277 8.27 -1.91 4.23
CA GLN A 277 7.76 -2.86 3.25
C GLN A 277 6.27 -3.10 3.40
N SER A 278 5.79 -3.24 4.63
CA SER A 278 4.37 -3.47 4.86
C SER A 278 3.52 -2.25 4.54
N ALA A 279 3.95 -1.05 4.94
CA ALA A 279 3.26 0.20 4.61
C ALA A 279 3.19 0.42 3.08
N LEU A 280 4.29 0.14 2.37
CA LEU A 280 4.36 0.21 0.92
C LEU A 280 3.45 -0.82 0.26
N PHE A 281 3.50 -2.06 0.74
CA PHE A 281 2.65 -3.14 0.26
C PHE A 281 1.17 -2.75 0.32
N PHE A 282 0.68 -2.27 1.46
CA PHE A 282 -0.73 -1.87 1.60
C PHE A 282 -1.10 -0.66 0.77
N SER A 283 -0.24 0.35 0.71
CA SER A 283 -0.50 1.56 -0.07
C SER A 283 -0.62 1.23 -1.55
N VAL A 284 0.28 0.39 -2.06
CA VAL A 284 0.30 0.01 -3.47
C VAL A 284 -0.87 -0.91 -3.81
N TYR A 285 -1.18 -1.88 -2.96
CA TYR A 285 -2.39 -2.70 -3.12
C TYR A 285 -3.65 -1.84 -3.13
N THR A 286 -3.74 -0.86 -2.25
CA THR A 286 -4.87 0.07 -2.20
C THR A 286 -5.02 0.83 -3.52
N ILE A 287 -3.93 1.42 -4.01
CA ILE A 287 -3.91 2.19 -5.27
C ILE A 287 -4.29 1.30 -6.45
N ILE A 288 -3.64 0.14 -6.60
CA ILE A 288 -3.87 -0.77 -7.73
C ILE A 288 -5.29 -1.32 -7.70
N GLY A 289 -5.79 -1.66 -6.51
CA GLY A 289 -7.14 -2.18 -6.34
C GLY A 289 -8.17 -1.14 -6.71
N ALA A 290 -8.04 0.07 -6.17
CA ALA A 290 -8.88 1.22 -6.49
C ALA A 290 -8.88 1.50 -8.00
N MET A 291 -7.71 1.57 -8.62
CA MET A 291 -7.57 1.81 -10.07
C MET A 291 -8.21 0.70 -10.91
N SER A 292 -8.01 -0.55 -10.53
CA SER A 292 -8.54 -1.72 -11.25
C SER A 292 -10.07 -1.77 -11.17
N PHE A 293 -10.62 -1.58 -9.97
CA PHE A 293 -12.07 -1.60 -9.77
C PHE A 293 -12.75 -0.39 -10.42
N ALA A 294 -12.25 0.82 -10.15
CA ALA A 294 -12.79 2.04 -10.74
C ALA A 294 -12.70 2.01 -12.27
N GLY A 295 -11.55 1.62 -12.81
CA GLY A 295 -11.34 1.51 -14.25
C GLY A 295 -12.31 0.52 -14.91
N HIS A 296 -12.53 -0.64 -14.30
CA HIS A 296 -13.46 -1.65 -14.81
C HIS A 296 -14.91 -1.16 -14.77
N VAL A 297 -15.32 -0.52 -13.68
CA VAL A 297 -16.65 0.07 -13.55
C VAL A 297 -16.86 1.19 -14.56
N ILE A 298 -15.89 2.10 -14.75
CA ILE A 298 -15.98 3.16 -15.79
C ILE A 298 -16.19 2.57 -17.17
N GLN A 299 -15.46 1.50 -17.52
CA GLN A 299 -15.56 0.88 -18.83
C GLN A 299 -16.92 0.21 -19.06
N THR A 300 -17.39 -0.56 -18.08
CA THR A 300 -18.71 -1.19 -18.15
C THR A 300 -19.83 -0.14 -18.17
N ASN A 301 -19.72 0.93 -17.38
CA ASN A 301 -20.64 2.07 -17.38
C ASN A 301 -20.66 2.78 -18.73
N ARG A 302 -19.51 2.99 -19.39
CA ARG A 302 -19.44 3.62 -20.72
C ARG A 302 -20.22 2.82 -21.78
N ILE A 303 -20.15 1.49 -21.73
CA ILE A 303 -20.89 0.62 -22.65
C ILE A 303 -22.40 0.77 -22.43
N LEU A 304 -22.83 0.73 -21.17
CA LEU A 304 -24.24 0.88 -20.81
C LEU A 304 -24.76 2.29 -21.16
N TRP A 305 -23.98 3.33 -20.87
CA TRP A 305 -24.31 4.72 -21.19
C TRP A 305 -24.50 4.95 -22.69
N LYS A 306 -23.63 4.38 -23.54
CA LYS A 306 -23.78 4.40 -24.99
C LYS A 306 -25.08 3.75 -25.44
N LEU A 307 -25.47 2.64 -24.81
CA LEU A 307 -26.76 1.98 -25.07
C LEU A 307 -27.94 2.88 -24.67
N ILE A 308 -27.91 3.49 -23.49
CA ILE A 308 -28.95 4.39 -23.00
C ILE A 308 -29.12 5.58 -23.96
N ILE A 309 -28.03 6.25 -24.35
CA ILE A 309 -28.07 7.35 -25.31
C ILE A 309 -28.68 6.89 -26.64
N LYS A 310 -28.28 5.72 -27.15
CA LYS A 310 -28.80 5.18 -28.41
C LYS A 310 -30.31 4.92 -28.33
N CYS A 311 -30.80 4.39 -27.21
CA CYS A 311 -32.23 4.15 -27.00
C CYS A 311 -33.02 5.45 -26.90
N ARG A 312 -32.51 6.44 -26.14
CA ARG A 312 -33.12 7.78 -26.02
C ARG A 312 -33.20 8.53 -27.35
N LYS A 313 -32.16 8.43 -28.18
CA LYS A 313 -32.16 9.04 -29.52
C LYS A 313 -33.19 8.40 -30.45
N LYS A 314 -33.43 7.09 -30.34
CA LYS A 314 -34.38 6.37 -31.19
C LYS A 314 -35.83 6.63 -30.79
N SER A 315 -36.11 6.67 -29.48
CA SER A 315 -37.45 6.88 -28.93
C SER A 315 -37.37 7.79 -27.70
N PRO A 316 -37.49 9.13 -27.87
CA PRO A 316 -37.35 10.09 -26.76
C PRO A 316 -38.44 9.93 -25.69
N LEU A 317 -39.68 9.65 -26.12
CA LEU A 317 -40.87 9.58 -25.26
C LEU A 317 -40.99 8.26 -24.48
N CYS A 318 -40.54 7.16 -25.08
CA CYS A 318 -40.54 5.83 -24.44
C CYS A 318 -39.32 5.03 -24.94
N PRO A 319 -38.14 5.27 -24.37
CA PRO A 319 -36.95 4.52 -24.74
C PRO A 319 -37.11 3.07 -24.28
N ILE A 320 -37.06 2.13 -25.22
CA ILE A 320 -37.12 0.69 -24.95
C ILE A 320 -35.78 0.09 -25.37
N VAL A 321 -35.14 -0.67 -24.49
CA VAL A 321 -33.92 -1.41 -24.83
C VAL A 321 -34.29 -2.54 -25.79
N PRO A 322 -33.69 -2.60 -26.99
CA PRO A 322 -33.91 -3.71 -27.91
C PRO A 322 -33.55 -5.05 -27.27
N TRP A 323 -34.31 -6.10 -27.57
CA TRP A 323 -34.06 -7.45 -27.02
C TRP A 323 -32.60 -7.90 -27.22
N ASN A 324 -32.05 -7.67 -28.41
CA ASN A 324 -30.67 -8.02 -28.78
C ASN A 324 -29.60 -7.28 -27.94
N SER A 325 -29.97 -6.20 -27.26
CA SER A 325 -29.08 -5.42 -26.40
C SER A 325 -29.21 -5.76 -24.91
N ARG A 326 -30.13 -6.66 -24.51
CA ARG A 326 -30.27 -7.10 -23.12
C ARG A 326 -29.06 -7.93 -22.63
N SER A 327 -28.34 -8.59 -23.53
CA SER A 327 -27.08 -9.26 -23.20
C SER A 327 -26.03 -8.29 -22.64
N ILE A 328 -26.00 -7.05 -23.12
CA ILE A 328 -25.11 -5.98 -22.62
C ILE A 328 -25.47 -5.59 -21.19
N ILE A 329 -26.77 -5.55 -20.89
CA ILE A 329 -27.29 -5.22 -19.56
C ILE A 329 -26.98 -6.33 -18.57
N ASN A 330 -27.20 -7.58 -18.95
CA ASN A 330 -26.84 -8.74 -18.14
C ASN A 330 -25.34 -8.81 -17.90
N TYR A 331 -24.55 -8.52 -18.94
CA TYR A 331 -23.10 -8.41 -18.83
C TYR A 331 -22.69 -7.34 -17.81
N HIS A 332 -23.26 -6.12 -17.88
CA HIS A 332 -22.96 -5.06 -16.92
C HIS A 332 -23.30 -5.46 -15.48
N LEU A 333 -24.49 -6.04 -15.25
CA LEU A 333 -24.89 -6.51 -13.92
C LEU A 333 -23.92 -7.57 -13.37
N ASN A 334 -23.58 -8.58 -14.18
CA ASN A 334 -22.69 -9.65 -13.74
C ASN A 334 -21.28 -9.15 -13.44
N GLU A 335 -20.74 -8.25 -14.27
CA GLU A 335 -19.43 -7.65 -14.03
C GLU A 335 -19.45 -6.74 -12.78
N HIS A 336 -20.51 -5.96 -12.58
CA HIS A 336 -20.65 -5.13 -11.38
C HIS A 336 -20.74 -5.99 -10.12
N ILE A 337 -21.60 -7.02 -10.10
CA ILE A 337 -21.73 -7.96 -8.97
C ILE A 337 -20.39 -8.65 -8.67
N ARG A 338 -19.63 -9.02 -9.70
CA ARG A 338 -18.31 -9.63 -9.51
C ARG A 338 -17.32 -8.66 -8.88
N VAL A 339 -17.26 -7.40 -9.33
CA VAL A 339 -16.42 -6.37 -8.71
C VAL A 339 -16.87 -6.11 -7.27
N THR A 340 -18.18 -5.96 -7.03
CA THR A 340 -18.77 -5.83 -5.70
C THR A 340 -18.31 -6.94 -4.76
N TYR A 341 -18.38 -8.19 -5.21
CA TYR A 341 -17.97 -9.34 -4.42
C TYR A 341 -16.47 -9.29 -4.07
N LEU A 342 -15.60 -8.96 -5.04
CA LEU A 342 -14.17 -8.82 -4.81
C LEU A 342 -13.84 -7.70 -3.82
N VAL A 343 -14.55 -6.58 -3.96
CA VAL A 343 -14.42 -5.40 -3.10
C VAL A 343 -14.84 -5.70 -1.66
N ILE A 344 -16.03 -6.29 -1.45
CA ILE A 344 -16.54 -6.60 -0.10
C ILE A 344 -15.63 -7.64 0.56
N THR A 345 -15.33 -8.72 -0.17
CA THR A 345 -14.44 -9.77 0.34
C THR A 345 -13.04 -9.21 0.63
N GLY A 346 -12.51 -8.33 -0.20
CA GLY A 346 -11.23 -7.66 0.05
C GLY A 346 -11.29 -6.70 1.23
N GLY A 347 -12.37 -5.93 1.37
CA GLY A 347 -12.60 -5.04 2.49
C GLY A 347 -12.59 -5.78 3.81
N ASP A 348 -13.38 -6.85 3.93
CA ASP A 348 -13.55 -7.58 5.18
C ASP A 348 -12.31 -8.39 5.57
N TYR A 349 -11.69 -9.09 4.61
CA TYR A 349 -10.58 -10.01 4.90
C TYR A 349 -9.20 -9.36 4.86
N LEU A 350 -8.98 -8.35 4.02
CA LEU A 350 -7.66 -7.73 3.83
C LEU A 350 -7.56 -6.40 4.54
N PHE A 351 -8.38 -5.44 4.11
CA PHE A 351 -8.18 -4.06 4.49
C PHE A 351 -8.75 -3.76 5.88
N GLY A 352 -9.80 -4.45 6.32
CA GLY A 352 -10.52 -3.98 7.49
C GLY A 352 -9.81 -4.21 8.80
N HIS A 353 -9.20 -5.38 9.00
CA HIS A 353 -8.40 -5.64 10.19
C HIS A 353 -7.13 -4.79 10.23
N ILE A 354 -6.57 -4.52 9.05
CA ILE A 354 -5.30 -3.82 8.90
C ILE A 354 -5.51 -2.32 9.07
N LEU A 355 -6.55 -1.77 8.45
CA LEU A 355 -6.93 -0.38 8.66
C LEU A 355 -7.38 -0.15 10.09
N TYR A 356 -8.13 -1.08 10.71
CA TYR A 356 -8.49 -0.97 12.12
C TYR A 356 -7.28 -0.91 13.03
N SER A 357 -6.35 -1.85 12.84
CA SER A 357 -5.12 -1.87 13.61
C SER A 357 -4.28 -0.60 13.36
N PHE A 358 -4.27 -0.10 12.12
CA PHE A 358 -3.58 1.14 11.75
C PHE A 358 -4.20 2.36 12.44
N LEU A 359 -5.52 2.50 12.42
CA LEU A 359 -6.23 3.62 13.03
C LEU A 359 -6.09 3.61 14.54
N LEU A 360 -6.23 2.45 15.19
CA LEU A 360 -6.06 2.30 16.64
C LEU A 360 -4.71 2.81 17.14
N ILE A 361 -3.68 2.84 16.29
CA ILE A 361 -2.31 3.15 16.69
C ILE A 361 -1.88 4.53 16.20
N ASN A 362 -2.28 4.91 15.00
CA ASN A 362 -2.03 6.27 14.50
C ASN A 362 -2.89 7.31 15.21
N ILE A 363 -4.13 7.01 15.62
CA ILE A 363 -4.97 7.98 16.32
C ILE A 363 -4.32 8.44 17.63
N PRO A 364 -3.91 7.54 18.57
CA PRO A 364 -3.24 7.97 19.79
C PRO A 364 -1.94 8.74 19.53
N ILE A 365 -1.14 8.29 18.55
CA ILE A 365 0.10 8.96 18.14
C ILE A 365 -0.17 10.37 17.63
N ASN A 366 -1.17 10.53 16.77
CA ASN A 366 -1.52 11.82 16.18
C ASN A 366 -2.16 12.74 17.21
N VAL A 367 -3.03 12.22 18.09
CA VAL A 367 -3.58 12.98 19.23
C VAL A 367 -2.46 13.45 20.14
N TYR A 368 -1.48 12.60 20.44
CA TYR A 368 -0.30 12.98 21.20
C TYR A 368 0.52 14.07 20.48
N MET A 369 0.79 13.90 19.18
CA MET A 369 1.55 14.89 18.38
C MET A 369 0.83 16.24 18.32
N ILE A 370 -0.48 16.25 18.07
CA ILE A 370 -1.31 17.46 18.06
C ILE A 370 -1.29 18.10 19.45
N ARG A 371 -1.48 17.32 20.51
CA ARG A 371 -1.42 17.84 21.88
C ARG A 371 -0.08 18.53 22.14
N ARG A 372 1.00 17.90 21.69
CA ARG A 372 2.35 18.42 21.84
C ARG A 372 2.54 19.73 21.06
N ILE A 373 2.22 19.75 19.77
CA ILE A 373 2.34 20.93 18.89
C ILE A 373 1.56 22.15 19.43
N PHE A 374 0.35 21.95 19.93
CA PHE A 374 -0.56 23.05 20.28
C PHE A 374 -0.53 23.48 21.75
N PHE A 375 -0.19 22.59 22.68
CA PHE A 375 -0.34 22.88 24.12
C PHE A 375 0.98 22.90 24.90
N GLU A 376 2.10 22.50 24.31
CA GLU A 376 3.41 22.55 24.98
C GLU A 376 4.31 23.62 24.35
N GLU A 377 5.03 24.37 25.20
CA GLU A 377 6.08 25.27 24.72
C GLU A 377 7.23 24.44 24.14
N HIS A 378 7.61 24.76 22.91
CA HIS A 378 8.62 24.03 22.17
C HIS A 378 9.65 24.97 21.59
N ASP A 379 10.89 24.49 21.55
CA ASP A 379 11.92 25.09 20.72
C ASP A 379 11.46 25.11 19.26
N PHE A 380 11.87 26.15 18.52
CA PHE A 380 11.51 26.34 17.12
C PHE A 380 11.80 25.11 16.25
N ILE A 381 12.89 24.38 16.55
CA ILE A 381 13.28 23.16 15.82
C ILE A 381 12.26 22.04 16.03
N ASP A 382 11.79 21.84 17.25
CA ASP A 382 10.80 20.80 17.58
C ASP A 382 9.45 21.09 16.92
N GLN A 383 9.05 22.36 16.87
CA GLN A 383 7.86 22.79 16.13
C GLN A 383 8.00 22.52 14.63
N LEU A 384 9.14 22.91 14.03
CA LEU A 384 9.40 22.70 12.61
C LEU A 384 9.39 21.20 12.24
N MET A 385 10.02 20.36 13.05
CA MET A 385 10.01 18.91 12.87
C MET A 385 8.60 18.34 12.98
N SER A 386 7.81 18.80 13.96
CA SER A 386 6.45 18.32 14.16
C SER A 386 5.52 18.72 13.01
N TRP A 387 5.67 19.93 12.47
CA TRP A 387 4.99 20.37 11.25
C TRP A 387 5.39 19.53 10.04
N ALA A 388 6.68 19.27 9.85
CA ALA A 388 7.16 18.44 8.76
C ALA A 388 6.57 17.02 8.82
N ILE A 389 6.56 16.39 10.00
CA ILE A 389 5.95 15.07 10.22
C ILE A 389 4.45 15.11 9.90
N SER A 390 3.73 16.11 10.41
CA SER A 390 2.29 16.25 10.20
C SER A 390 1.94 16.43 8.71
N ILE A 391 2.69 17.27 7.98
CA ILE A 391 2.51 17.47 6.54
C ILE A 391 2.76 16.17 5.78
N VAL A 392 3.84 15.44 6.11
CA VAL A 392 4.14 14.14 5.49
C VAL A 392 3.01 13.14 5.75
N GLN A 393 2.50 13.05 6.98
CA GLN A 393 1.38 12.17 7.31
C GLN A 393 0.10 12.53 6.56
N VAL A 394 -0.22 13.82 6.44
CA VAL A 394 -1.38 14.29 5.65
C VAL A 394 -1.22 13.92 4.18
N LEU A 395 -0.04 14.17 3.60
CA LEU A 395 0.25 13.81 2.21
C LEU A 395 0.13 12.31 1.97
N LEU A 396 0.70 11.48 2.86
CA LEU A 396 0.58 10.02 2.78
C LEU A 396 -0.88 9.56 2.91
N SER A 397 -1.65 10.19 3.81
CA SER A 397 -3.07 9.91 3.97
C SER A 397 -3.87 10.25 2.72
N VAL A 398 -3.60 11.40 2.08
CA VAL A 398 -4.24 11.79 0.81
C VAL A 398 -3.89 10.81 -0.30
N VAL A 399 -2.63 10.36 -0.38
CA VAL A 399 -2.19 9.37 -1.38
C VAL A 399 -2.87 8.01 -1.15
N ALA A 400 -3.10 7.60 0.09
CA ALA A 400 -3.75 6.33 0.42
C ALA A 400 -5.28 6.38 0.27
N PHE A 401 -5.93 7.39 0.86
CA PHE A 401 -7.39 7.51 0.94
C PHE A 401 -8.00 8.17 -0.29
N GLY A 402 -7.28 9.05 -0.99
CA GLY A 402 -7.78 9.74 -2.19
C GLY A 402 -8.22 8.78 -3.30
N PRO A 403 -7.38 7.81 -3.71
CA PRO A 403 -7.76 6.81 -4.71
C PRO A 403 -8.96 5.95 -4.29
N LEU A 404 -9.07 5.63 -3.00
CA LEU A 404 -10.21 4.89 -2.45
C LEU A 404 -11.50 5.72 -2.50
N ALA A 405 -11.44 6.99 -2.10
CA ALA A 405 -12.58 7.90 -2.19
C ALA A 405 -13.05 8.07 -3.63
N TRP A 406 -12.13 8.23 -4.57
CA TRP A 406 -12.44 8.28 -6.00
C TRP A 406 -13.05 6.96 -6.50
N CYS A 407 -12.49 5.81 -6.10
CA CYS A 407 -13.04 4.50 -6.45
C CYS A 407 -14.45 4.32 -5.91
N ASN A 408 -14.71 4.79 -4.68
CA ASN A 408 -16.04 4.76 -4.07
C ASN A 408 -17.03 5.59 -4.90
N GLU A 409 -16.69 6.82 -5.28
CA GLU A 409 -17.53 7.67 -6.13
C GLU A 409 -17.84 7.00 -7.48
N VAL A 410 -16.81 6.45 -8.13
CA VAL A 410 -16.94 5.77 -9.43
C VAL A 410 -17.84 4.54 -9.31
N TYR A 411 -17.66 3.75 -8.27
CA TYR A 411 -18.46 2.55 -8.03
C TYR A 411 -19.93 2.88 -7.78
N HIS A 412 -20.23 4.00 -7.12
CA HIS A 412 -21.60 4.46 -6.87
C HIS A 412 -22.22 5.26 -8.04
N SER A 413 -21.42 5.63 -9.05
CA SER A 413 -21.90 6.36 -10.22
C SER A 413 -23.09 5.71 -10.96
N PRO A 414 -23.28 4.36 -10.98
CA PRO A 414 -24.46 3.75 -11.58
C PRO A 414 -25.80 4.19 -11.00
N ALA A 415 -25.85 4.53 -9.70
CA ALA A 415 -27.08 4.95 -9.03
C ALA A 415 -27.78 6.11 -9.77
N LYS A 416 -27.02 6.98 -10.45
CA LYS A 416 -27.55 8.13 -11.21
C LYS A 416 -28.39 7.73 -12.42
N PHE A 417 -28.12 6.58 -13.04
CA PHE A 417 -28.81 6.16 -14.26
C PHE A 417 -29.70 4.93 -14.09
N ILE A 418 -29.59 4.17 -13.00
CA ILE A 418 -30.45 3.00 -12.75
C ILE A 418 -31.95 3.32 -12.83
N PRO A 419 -32.46 4.42 -12.20
CA PRO A 419 -33.87 4.78 -12.31
C PRO A 419 -34.31 5.06 -13.75
N SER A 420 -33.39 5.52 -14.60
CA SER A 420 -33.64 5.72 -16.02
C SER A 420 -33.64 4.41 -16.82
N VAL A 421 -32.87 3.40 -16.40
CA VAL A 421 -32.77 2.10 -17.09
C VAL A 421 -33.95 1.20 -16.76
N GLN A 422 -34.43 1.20 -15.52
CA GLN A 422 -35.56 0.38 -15.05
C GLN A 422 -36.81 0.47 -15.97
N PRO A 423 -37.35 1.65 -16.34
CA PRO A 423 -38.49 1.72 -17.25
C PRO A 423 -38.14 1.32 -18.68
N MET A 424 -36.89 1.41 -19.10
CA MET A 424 -36.44 1.01 -20.45
C MET A 424 -36.35 -0.50 -20.63
N LEU A 425 -36.38 -1.27 -19.53
CA LEU A 425 -36.33 -2.74 -19.53
C LEU A 425 -37.70 -3.40 -19.81
N ARG A 426 -38.79 -2.63 -19.86
CA ARG A 426 -40.16 -3.12 -20.12
C ARG A 426 -40.24 -3.98 -21.40
N GLY A 427 -40.97 -5.10 -21.36
CA GLY A 427 -41.20 -5.98 -22.52
C GLY A 427 -41.58 -7.43 -22.14
N HIS A 428 -41.58 -8.36 -23.10
CA HIS A 428 -41.88 -9.78 -22.84
C HIS A 428 -40.81 -10.48 -21.97
N ASN A 429 -41.22 -11.57 -21.30
CA ASN A 429 -40.53 -12.51 -20.39
C ASN A 429 -39.13 -12.14 -19.88
N GLY A 430 -38.98 -12.08 -18.54
CA GLY A 430 -37.69 -11.87 -17.85
C GLY A 430 -37.34 -10.41 -17.51
N TRP A 431 -38.12 -9.44 -17.98
CA TRP A 431 -37.91 -8.01 -17.66
C TRP A 431 -38.03 -7.72 -16.16
N LEU A 432 -38.99 -8.36 -15.48
CA LEU A 432 -39.21 -8.23 -14.05
C LEU A 432 -37.96 -8.68 -13.26
N TRP A 433 -37.30 -9.75 -13.70
CA TRP A 433 -36.06 -10.23 -13.07
C TRP A 433 -34.94 -9.19 -13.16
N PHE A 434 -34.71 -8.61 -14.34
CA PHE A 434 -33.73 -7.54 -14.50
C PHE A 434 -34.09 -6.31 -13.68
N GLN A 435 -35.37 -5.94 -13.65
CA GLN A 435 -35.83 -4.79 -12.88
C GLN A 435 -35.60 -5.01 -11.38
N MET A 436 -35.98 -6.17 -10.83
CA MET A 436 -35.70 -6.53 -9.43
C MET A 436 -34.21 -6.55 -9.12
N LYS A 437 -33.36 -7.03 -10.05
CA LYS A 437 -31.90 -7.01 -9.86
C LYS A 437 -31.30 -5.62 -9.87
N TYR A 438 -31.81 -4.72 -10.70
CA TYR A 438 -31.41 -3.31 -10.69
C TYR A 438 -31.93 -2.57 -9.47
N ASP A 439 -33.12 -2.93 -8.99
CA ASP A 439 -33.70 -2.37 -7.77
C ASP A 439 -32.90 -2.80 -6.54
N GLU A 440 -32.57 -4.09 -6.45
CA GLU A 440 -31.66 -4.65 -5.44
C GLU A 440 -30.27 -3.97 -5.50
N LEU A 441 -29.74 -3.76 -6.72
CA LEU A 441 -28.48 -3.04 -6.91
C LEU A 441 -28.61 -1.57 -6.50
N TYR A 442 -29.70 -0.90 -6.84
CA TYR A 442 -29.95 0.50 -6.50
C TYR A 442 -30.05 0.68 -4.99
N HIS A 443 -30.87 -0.13 -4.30
CA HIS A 443 -30.96 -0.12 -2.85
C HIS A 443 -29.61 -0.39 -2.18
N ARG A 444 -28.79 -1.31 -2.73
CA ARG A 444 -27.42 -1.52 -2.23
C ARG A 444 -26.50 -0.33 -2.47
N LEU A 445 -26.68 0.43 -3.55
CA LEU A 445 -25.84 1.59 -3.85
C LEU A 445 -26.32 2.87 -3.14
N VAL A 446 -27.57 2.93 -2.65
CA VAL A 446 -28.15 4.15 -2.08
C VAL A 446 -28.43 4.03 -0.58
N ASP A 447 -29.01 2.92 -0.13
CA ASP A 447 -29.59 2.80 1.22
C ASP A 447 -28.78 1.87 2.14
N ASP A 448 -28.56 0.61 1.76
CA ASP A 448 -28.19 -0.47 2.69
C ASP A 448 -26.89 -1.25 2.34
N GLY A 449 -26.29 -1.00 1.17
CA GLY A 449 -25.09 -1.76 0.80
C GLY A 449 -23.86 -1.25 1.55
N PRO A 450 -22.86 -2.12 1.80
CA PRO A 450 -21.58 -1.67 2.31
C PRO A 450 -21.04 -0.64 1.33
N GLN A 451 -20.98 0.62 1.76
CA GLN A 451 -20.27 1.64 1.01
C GLN A 451 -18.85 1.11 0.79
N LEU A 452 -18.23 1.50 -0.32
CA LEU A 452 -16.78 1.32 -0.54
C LEU A 452 -16.01 2.30 0.38
N ALA A 453 -16.44 2.38 1.63
CA ALA A 453 -15.72 2.91 2.74
C ALA A 453 -14.90 1.75 3.30
N ILE A 454 -13.71 2.06 3.79
CA ILE A 454 -12.87 1.04 4.38
C ILE A 454 -13.56 0.63 5.68
N ASN A 455 -14.07 -0.60 5.72
CA ASN A 455 -14.58 -1.18 6.96
C ASN A 455 -13.44 -1.21 7.96
N VAL A 456 -13.61 -0.60 9.12
CA VAL A 456 -12.57 -0.59 10.14
C VAL A 456 -12.87 -1.73 11.11
N GLY A 457 -12.59 -2.95 10.65
CA GLY A 457 -12.85 -4.17 11.42
C GLY A 457 -14.32 -4.23 11.90
N PRO A 458 -14.57 -4.42 13.21
CA PRO A 458 -15.93 -4.52 13.75
C PRO A 458 -16.70 -3.18 13.80
N LEU A 459 -16.08 -2.05 13.44
CA LEU A 459 -16.67 -0.71 13.57
C LEU A 459 -17.54 -0.28 12.37
N HIS A 460 -17.88 -1.19 11.45
CA HIS A 460 -18.65 -0.87 10.23
C HIS A 460 -17.90 0.13 9.30
N PRO A 461 -18.45 0.54 8.13
CA PRO A 461 -17.72 1.39 7.18
C PRO A 461 -17.47 2.77 7.78
N ILE A 462 -16.21 3.21 7.87
CA ILE A 462 -15.93 4.59 8.28
C ILE A 462 -16.25 5.52 7.12
N THR A 463 -17.46 6.07 7.17
CA THR A 463 -17.81 7.30 6.46
C THR A 463 -17.29 8.51 7.23
N TYR A 464 -17.21 9.67 6.57
CA TYR A 464 -16.88 10.95 7.21
C TYR A 464 -17.78 11.22 8.45
N MET A 465 -19.00 10.67 8.44
CA MET A 465 -19.99 10.75 9.54
C MET A 465 -19.53 9.98 10.79
N THR A 466 -19.07 8.75 10.64
CA THR A 466 -18.56 7.90 11.74
C THR A 466 -17.34 8.52 12.44
N SER A 467 -16.48 9.24 11.73
CA SER A 467 -15.39 10.00 12.37
C SER A 467 -15.90 11.14 13.25
N PHE A 468 -17.05 11.75 12.93
CA PHE A 468 -17.73 12.72 13.79
C PHE A 468 -18.46 12.05 14.96
N GLU A 469 -19.08 10.88 14.75
CA GLU A 469 -19.73 10.12 15.83
C GLU A 469 -18.71 9.64 16.88
N VAL A 470 -17.50 9.25 16.47
CA VAL A 470 -16.41 8.94 17.42
C VAL A 470 -15.96 10.19 18.16
N TYR A 471 -15.92 11.36 17.51
CA TYR A 471 -15.63 12.64 18.16
C TYR A 471 -16.70 13.04 19.18
N GLU A 472 -17.99 12.90 18.87
CA GLU A 472 -19.10 13.13 19.81
C GLU A 472 -19.07 12.16 21.00
N ASN A 473 -18.76 10.87 20.75
CA ASN A 473 -18.64 9.89 21.82
C ASN A 473 -17.40 10.11 22.71
N LEU A 474 -16.29 10.60 22.15
CA LEU A 474 -15.12 11.04 22.93
C LEU A 474 -15.43 12.31 23.75
N HIS A 475 -16.27 13.21 23.23
CA HIS A 475 -16.73 14.38 23.97
C HIS A 475 -17.63 14.00 25.15
N LEU A 476 -18.48 12.98 24.99
CA LEU A 476 -19.24 12.39 26.09
C LEU A 476 -18.33 11.73 27.13
N PHE A 477 -17.28 11.04 26.72
CA PHE A 477 -16.31 10.44 27.65
C PHE A 477 -15.52 11.48 28.47
N ASN A 478 -15.24 12.64 27.87
CA ASN A 478 -14.63 13.79 28.57
C ASN A 478 -15.61 14.57 29.46
N LEU A 479 -16.92 14.30 29.39
CA LEU A 479 -17.93 14.84 30.31
C LEU A 479 -18.12 13.94 31.56
N PHE A 480 -17.56 12.73 31.54
CA PHE A 480 -17.64 11.75 32.64
C PHE A 480 -16.33 11.56 33.42
N ASN A 481 -15.26 12.27 33.05
CA ASN A 481 -14.04 12.47 33.86
C ASN A 481 -13.96 13.93 34.29
#